data_AF-A0A9P9DBT3-F1
#
_entry.id   AF-A0A9P9DBT3-F1
#
_cell.length_a   1.000
_cell.length_b   1.000
_cell.length_c   1.000
_cell.angle_alpha   90.00
_cell.angle_beta   90.00
_cell.angle_gamma   90.00
#
_symmetry.space_group_name_H-M   'P 1'
#
loop_
_entity.id
_entity.type
_entity.pdbx_description
1 polymer ?
#
loop_
_entity_poly.entity_id
_entity_poly.type
_entity_poly.pdbx_seq_one_letter_code
_entity_poly.pdbx_strand_id
1 'polypeptide(L)'
;MPDLIMGAIQSEGPWTKPLNWNLHVTGMSGEACLPFGLYVQQSTPVDLPSFAFPQFFDLPTELQLRVLYFCDQPTLFALMRSSSTLRGDAQKLFWSCEEAWYIVDAGWLNGGGFPGNEHYDPCILPFIEQVEVQFDCYYKITQEMTLSGYGLTPVEIPKSLEEIVKDFWLKFRHRFPHAKRVVLTDQDWRKPTNMDTHHFKTAALMSPPDIVVSASCCQTVAGTRRGEKKLWRCVDGKWMEVNAAWSRQLVLLPPKEFRGPVGMWTRNEYNGARGTSWEYAIKLLIIEAIERHHFDGRQERLYCHDSRCGAHFDQAGEYTLHVYDNGFSHMPSHHNLPEEVKEEFEQHKTRVNERYHPNKENIFSNMAKIWGKAGSETARVAGEEFLHQLDNDPLYYTGGPSNESVMWVRYKVFMDHPDFPG
;
A
#
# COMPACT_ATOMS: atom_id res chain seq x y z
N MET A 1 5.15 -6.51 -24.61
CA MET A 1 5.21 -5.06 -24.97
C MET A 1 5.02 -4.26 -23.70
N PRO A 2 5.72 -3.13 -23.51
CA PRO A 2 5.85 -2.51 -22.19
C PRO A 2 4.75 -1.48 -21.93
N ASP A 3 3.73 -1.89 -21.19
CA ASP A 3 2.62 -1.07 -20.74
C ASP A 3 2.59 -1.10 -19.21
N LEU A 4 2.95 -0.02 -18.53
CA LEU A 4 2.81 0.02 -17.07
C LEU A 4 2.43 1.40 -16.53
N ILE A 5 1.21 1.83 -16.84
CA ILE A 5 0.36 2.50 -15.83
C ILE A 5 -0.76 1.58 -15.36
N MET A 6 -0.90 0.44 -16.00
CA MET A 6 -2.15 -0.26 -16.07
C MET A 6 -1.92 -1.73 -15.73
N GLY A 7 -1.45 -2.03 -14.51
CA GLY A 7 -1.55 -3.40 -14.00
C GLY A 7 -3.00 -3.91 -14.02
N ALA A 8 -3.97 -2.99 -13.93
CA ALA A 8 -5.39 -3.27 -14.10
C ALA A 8 -5.86 -3.26 -15.57
N ILE A 9 -5.17 -2.60 -16.50
CA ILE A 9 -5.65 -2.43 -17.88
C ILE A 9 -4.53 -2.79 -18.88
N GLN A 10 -4.32 -4.08 -19.01
CA GLN A 10 -3.41 -4.64 -20.01
C GLN A 10 -3.94 -4.33 -21.42
N SER A 11 -3.07 -4.24 -22.42
CA SER A 11 -3.45 -4.06 -23.83
C SER A 11 -4.21 -5.26 -24.42
N GLU A 12 -4.10 -6.45 -23.81
CA GLU A 12 -4.98 -7.60 -24.06
C GLU A 12 -6.32 -7.49 -23.31
N GLY A 13 -6.46 -6.49 -22.44
CA GLY A 13 -7.68 -6.12 -21.77
C GLY A 13 -8.03 -6.95 -20.54
N PRO A 14 -8.35 -6.35 -19.38
CA PRO A 14 -8.97 -7.06 -18.27
C PRO A 14 -10.40 -7.50 -18.61
N TRP A 15 -10.93 -7.06 -19.77
CA TRP A 15 -12.31 -7.21 -20.22
C TRP A 15 -12.78 -8.67 -20.26
N THR A 16 -11.86 -9.61 -20.45
CA THR A 16 -12.17 -11.06 -20.53
C THR A 16 -12.38 -11.73 -19.17
N LYS A 17 -12.07 -11.07 -18.06
CA LYS A 17 -12.24 -11.59 -16.69
C LYS A 17 -13.37 -10.85 -16.00
N PRO A 18 -14.05 -11.37 -14.96
CA PRO A 18 -14.98 -10.58 -14.16
C PRO A 18 -14.33 -9.33 -13.53
N LEU A 19 -15.13 -8.31 -13.21
CA LEU A 19 -14.64 -7.14 -12.47
C LEU A 19 -14.03 -7.58 -11.14
N ASN A 20 -12.84 -7.07 -10.84
CA ASN A 20 -12.17 -7.38 -9.57
C ASN A 20 -12.72 -6.47 -8.46
N TRP A 21 -13.83 -6.87 -7.85
CA TRP A 21 -14.42 -6.20 -6.70
C TRP A 21 -13.51 -6.17 -5.46
N ASN A 22 -12.41 -6.90 -5.48
CA ASN A 22 -11.40 -6.92 -4.42
C ASN A 22 -10.16 -6.07 -4.78
N LEU A 23 -10.24 -5.24 -5.82
CA LEU A 23 -9.17 -4.34 -6.22
C LEU A 23 -8.88 -3.33 -5.12
N HIS A 24 -7.62 -3.27 -4.70
CA HIS A 24 -7.06 -2.15 -3.97
C HIS A 24 -5.95 -1.54 -4.82
N VAL A 25 -5.74 -0.23 -4.68
CA VAL A 25 -4.67 0.46 -5.39
C VAL A 25 -3.81 1.30 -4.47
N THR A 26 -2.56 1.53 -4.86
CA THR A 26 -1.64 2.44 -4.17
C THR A 26 -1.99 3.88 -4.51
N GLY A 27 -2.50 4.63 -3.52
CA GLY A 27 -2.67 6.09 -3.57
C GLY A 27 -3.06 6.67 -4.94
N MET A 28 -2.34 7.70 -5.35
CA MET A 28 -2.57 8.39 -6.63
C MET A 28 -2.01 7.66 -7.86
N SER A 29 -1.08 6.73 -7.68
CA SER A 29 -0.49 6.01 -8.82
C SER A 29 -1.40 4.93 -9.38
N GLY A 30 -2.36 4.46 -8.59
CA GLY A 30 -3.35 3.49 -9.05
C GLY A 30 -2.80 2.08 -9.25
N GLU A 31 -1.59 1.75 -8.76
CA GLU A 31 -1.05 0.41 -8.91
C GLU A 31 -1.85 -0.59 -8.09
N ALA A 32 -2.29 -1.68 -8.72
CA ALA A 32 -3.02 -2.73 -8.03
C ALA A 32 -2.17 -3.33 -6.90
N CYS A 33 -2.75 -3.40 -5.70
CA CYS A 33 -2.18 -4.07 -4.55
C CYS A 33 -3.20 -5.04 -3.94
N LEU A 34 -2.70 -6.09 -3.30
CA LEU A 34 -3.51 -7.06 -2.59
C LEU A 34 -3.44 -6.81 -1.09
N PRO A 35 -4.57 -6.58 -0.43
CA PRO A 35 -4.65 -6.69 1.03
C PRO A 35 -4.12 -8.04 1.48
N PHE A 36 -3.33 -8.05 2.55
CA PHE A 36 -2.76 -9.29 3.09
C PHE A 36 -3.79 -10.40 3.28
N GLY A 37 -4.97 -10.05 3.82
CA GLY A 37 -6.06 -10.99 4.07
C GLY A 37 -6.54 -11.71 2.81
N LEU A 38 -6.52 -11.05 1.65
CA LEU A 38 -6.86 -11.65 0.36
C LEU A 38 -5.71 -12.45 -0.22
N TYR A 39 -4.46 -12.02 -0.02
CA TYR A 39 -3.26 -12.74 -0.44
C TYR A 39 -3.15 -14.13 0.23
N VAL A 40 -3.58 -14.23 1.49
CA VAL A 40 -3.56 -15.50 2.24
C VAL A 40 -4.87 -16.27 2.18
N GLN A 41 -5.87 -15.78 1.46
CA GLN A 41 -7.17 -16.45 1.32
C GLN A 41 -7.10 -17.48 0.18
N GLN A 42 -7.57 -18.69 0.44
CA GLN A 42 -7.71 -19.72 -0.60
C GLN A 42 -8.72 -19.25 -1.65
N SER A 43 -8.30 -19.20 -2.92
CA SER A 43 -9.08 -18.60 -4.01
C SER A 43 -10.34 -19.40 -4.35
N THR A 44 -10.39 -20.68 -3.98
CA THR A 44 -11.60 -21.51 -3.99
C THR A 44 -11.37 -22.65 -3.00
N PRO A 45 -12.28 -22.95 -2.08
CA PRO A 45 -12.22 -24.22 -1.36
C PRO A 45 -12.32 -25.31 -2.43
N VAL A 46 -11.20 -25.95 -2.75
CA VAL A 46 -11.23 -27.11 -3.61
C VAL A 46 -11.92 -28.17 -2.77
N ASP A 47 -13.08 -28.66 -3.22
CA ASP A 47 -13.77 -29.82 -2.67
C ASP A 47 -12.92 -31.08 -2.94
N LEU A 48 -11.70 -31.09 -2.40
CA LEU A 48 -10.89 -32.28 -2.34
C LEU A 48 -11.47 -33.12 -1.20
N PRO A 49 -11.63 -34.43 -1.41
CA PRO A 49 -11.93 -35.30 -0.30
C PRO A 49 -10.87 -35.08 0.78
N SER A 50 -11.30 -34.97 2.04
CA SER A 50 -10.39 -34.81 3.18
C SER A 50 -9.56 -36.08 3.35
N PHE A 51 -8.54 -36.22 2.51
CA PHE A 51 -7.54 -37.25 2.63
C PHE A 51 -6.51 -36.75 3.63
N ALA A 52 -6.61 -37.24 4.86
CA ALA A 52 -5.52 -37.09 5.81
C ALA A 52 -4.28 -37.78 5.22
N PHE A 53 -3.13 -37.10 5.24
CA PHE A 53 -1.83 -37.68 4.89
C PHE A 53 -0.99 -37.85 6.17
N PRO A 54 -1.35 -38.81 7.05
CA PRO A 54 -0.69 -38.95 8.34
C PRO A 54 0.80 -39.32 8.22
N GLN A 55 1.20 -39.94 7.12
CA GLN A 55 2.59 -40.34 6.87
C GLN A 55 3.52 -39.15 6.58
N PHE A 56 2.99 -37.92 6.45
CA PHE A 56 3.81 -36.74 6.17
C PHE A 56 4.96 -36.59 7.18
N PHE A 57 4.66 -36.76 8.47
CA PHE A 57 5.66 -36.62 9.52
C PHE A 57 6.63 -37.81 9.61
N ASP A 58 6.31 -38.92 8.96
CA ASP A 58 7.20 -40.08 8.84
C ASP A 58 8.20 -39.93 7.67
N LEU A 59 8.00 -38.92 6.80
CA LEU A 59 8.94 -38.64 5.71
C LEU A 59 10.25 -38.06 6.26
N PRO A 60 11.41 -38.34 5.61
CA PRO A 60 12.64 -37.59 5.83
C PRO A 60 12.42 -36.07 5.68
N THR A 61 13.14 -35.28 6.48
CA THR A 61 13.01 -33.81 6.52
C THR A 61 13.16 -33.18 5.13
N GLU A 62 14.04 -33.71 4.29
CA GLU A 62 14.25 -33.23 2.91
C GLU A 62 13.01 -33.41 2.05
N LEU A 63 12.27 -34.50 2.22
CA LEU A 63 11.01 -34.74 1.51
C LEU A 63 9.89 -33.86 2.07
N GLN A 64 9.84 -33.66 3.38
CA GLN A 64 8.89 -32.71 4.00
C GLN A 64 9.09 -31.29 3.44
N LEU A 65 10.34 -30.81 3.42
CA LEU A 65 10.69 -29.50 2.86
C LEU A 65 10.37 -29.41 1.37
N ARG A 66 10.63 -30.48 0.60
CA ARG A 66 10.27 -30.54 -0.82
C ARG A 66 8.77 -30.41 -1.03
N VAL A 67 7.95 -31.04 -0.18
CA VAL A 67 6.48 -30.89 -0.23
C VAL A 67 6.08 -29.46 0.08
N LEU A 68 6.63 -28.85 1.14
CA LEU A 68 6.34 -27.46 1.49
C LEU A 68 6.68 -26.48 0.36
N TYR A 69 7.76 -26.73 -0.39
CA TYR A 69 8.16 -25.89 -1.53
C TYR A 69 7.11 -25.86 -2.66
N PHE A 70 6.27 -26.90 -2.77
CA PHE A 70 5.16 -26.94 -3.73
C PHE A 70 3.84 -26.39 -3.18
N CYS A 71 3.79 -25.98 -1.91
CA CYS A 71 2.60 -25.37 -1.35
C CYS A 71 2.43 -23.93 -1.85
N ASP A 72 1.19 -23.54 -2.12
CA ASP A 72 0.84 -22.16 -2.40
C ASP A 72 0.90 -21.28 -1.14
N GLN A 73 0.79 -19.97 -1.34
CA GLN A 73 0.93 -18.98 -0.27
C GLN A 73 -0.18 -19.12 0.80
N PRO A 74 -1.46 -19.31 0.46
CA PRO A 74 -2.50 -19.62 1.45
C PRO A 74 -2.20 -20.87 2.29
N THR A 75 -1.72 -21.95 1.66
CA THR A 75 -1.37 -23.20 2.39
C THR A 75 -0.18 -23.00 3.31
N LEU A 76 0.88 -22.34 2.84
CA LEU A 76 2.04 -22.01 3.68
C LEU A 76 1.64 -21.14 4.88
N PHE A 77 0.78 -20.14 4.67
CA PHE A 77 0.24 -19.31 5.75
C PHE A 77 -0.59 -20.13 6.75
N ALA A 78 -1.44 -21.03 6.26
CA ALA A 78 -2.23 -21.92 7.11
C ALA A 78 -1.33 -22.84 7.95
N LEU A 79 -0.28 -23.42 7.36
CA LEU A 79 0.69 -24.27 8.05
C LEU A 79 1.46 -23.50 9.12
N MET A 80 1.90 -22.27 8.81
CA MET A 80 2.56 -21.37 9.77
C MET A 80 1.71 -21.15 11.03
N ARG A 81 0.38 -21.05 10.87
CA ARG A 81 -0.55 -20.81 11.98
C ARG A 81 -0.99 -22.09 12.70
N SER A 82 -1.16 -23.19 11.99
CA SER A 82 -1.78 -24.41 12.52
C SER A 82 -0.80 -25.49 12.98
N SER A 83 0.44 -25.50 12.50
CA SER A 83 1.42 -26.55 12.79
C SER A 83 2.67 -25.97 13.45
N SER A 84 2.94 -26.30 14.72
CA SER A 84 4.18 -25.89 15.40
C SER A 84 5.42 -26.49 14.77
N THR A 85 5.35 -27.75 14.32
CA THR A 85 6.46 -28.46 13.69
C THR A 85 6.88 -27.84 12.37
N LEU A 86 5.90 -27.42 11.55
CA LEU A 86 6.16 -26.88 10.21
C LEU A 86 6.25 -25.36 10.18
N ARG A 87 5.94 -24.67 11.29
CA ARG A 87 5.85 -23.22 11.36
C ARG A 87 7.09 -22.53 10.83
N GLY A 88 8.27 -22.94 11.28
CA GLY A 88 9.52 -22.28 10.93
C GLY A 88 9.84 -22.35 9.44
N ASP A 89 9.66 -23.51 8.82
CA ASP A 89 9.98 -23.70 7.40
C ASP A 89 8.89 -23.15 6.48
N ALA A 90 7.61 -23.29 6.85
CA ALA A 90 6.51 -22.65 6.16
C ALA A 90 6.64 -21.11 6.18
N GLN A 91 7.04 -20.54 7.33
CA GLN A 91 7.28 -19.11 7.47
C GLN A 91 8.40 -18.64 6.52
N LYS A 92 9.55 -19.33 6.49
CA LYS A 92 10.65 -18.99 5.57
C LYS A 92 10.19 -18.98 4.11
N LEU A 93 9.46 -20.01 3.68
CA LEU A 93 8.99 -20.14 2.30
C LEU A 93 7.91 -19.09 1.95
N PHE A 94 7.00 -18.79 2.88
CA PHE A 94 5.95 -17.80 2.67
C PHE A 94 6.53 -16.40 2.43
N TRP A 95 7.44 -15.95 3.30
CA TRP A 95 8.00 -14.60 3.23
C TRP A 95 9.16 -14.43 2.22
N SER A 96 9.62 -15.53 1.61
CA SER A 96 10.62 -15.54 0.51
C SER A 96 10.01 -15.76 -0.88
N CYS A 97 8.68 -15.74 -1.01
CA CYS A 97 7.98 -15.85 -2.29
C CYS A 97 8.49 -14.82 -3.30
N GLU A 98 9.01 -15.28 -4.46
CA GLU A 98 9.67 -14.41 -5.44
C GLU A 98 8.74 -13.41 -6.15
N GLU A 99 7.45 -13.70 -6.17
CA GLU A 99 6.46 -12.89 -6.87
C GLU A 99 5.82 -11.83 -5.97
N ALA A 100 5.87 -12.01 -4.64
CA ALA A 100 5.25 -11.14 -3.67
C ALA A 100 6.21 -10.03 -3.20
N TRP A 101 5.76 -8.79 -3.31
CA TRP A 101 6.50 -7.59 -2.90
C TRP A 101 5.71 -6.83 -1.85
N TYR A 102 6.29 -6.69 -0.66
CA TYR A 102 5.61 -6.03 0.45
C TYR A 102 5.90 -4.53 0.45
N ILE A 103 4.84 -3.74 0.50
CA ILE A 103 4.93 -2.29 0.43
C ILE A 103 5.17 -1.70 1.82
N VAL A 104 6.13 -0.76 1.91
CA VAL A 104 6.36 0.09 3.08
C VAL A 104 6.60 1.54 2.68
N ASP A 105 6.27 2.46 3.57
CA ASP A 105 6.54 3.88 3.38
C ASP A 105 7.99 4.25 3.75
N ALA A 106 8.62 5.08 2.91
CA ALA A 106 9.96 5.60 3.17
C ALA A 106 9.98 6.60 4.32
N GLY A 107 8.93 7.42 4.47
CA GLY A 107 8.79 8.38 5.57
C GLY A 107 8.84 7.70 6.93
N TRP A 108 8.12 6.60 7.09
CA TRP A 108 8.14 5.74 8.27
C TRP A 108 9.56 5.23 8.59
N LEU A 109 10.26 4.69 7.60
CA LEU A 109 11.65 4.23 7.77
C LEU A 109 12.59 5.36 8.17
N ASN A 110 12.48 6.52 7.53
CA ASN A 110 13.27 7.70 7.88
C ASN A 110 12.97 8.18 9.31
N GLY A 111 11.72 8.07 9.75
CA GLY A 111 11.28 8.32 11.11
C GLY A 111 11.77 7.29 12.15
N GLY A 112 12.58 6.31 11.77
CA GLY A 112 13.11 5.26 12.66
C GLY A 112 12.43 3.90 12.54
N GLY A 113 11.42 3.79 11.67
CA GLY A 113 10.68 2.56 11.46
C GLY A 113 9.95 2.08 12.72
N PHE A 114 9.52 3.01 13.59
CA PHE A 114 8.93 2.65 14.87
C PHE A 114 7.49 2.11 14.70
N PRO A 115 7.08 1.08 15.46
CA PRO A 115 5.75 0.48 15.34
C PRO A 115 4.62 1.50 15.55
N GLY A 116 4.80 2.48 16.44
CA GLY A 116 3.79 3.51 16.71
C GLY A 116 3.43 4.34 15.48
N ASN A 117 4.37 4.56 14.55
CA ASN A 117 4.16 5.44 13.41
C ASN A 117 3.59 4.72 12.17
N GLU A 118 3.18 3.47 12.31
CA GLU A 118 2.68 2.65 11.20
C GLU A 118 1.58 1.69 11.67
N HIS A 119 0.77 1.19 10.72
CA HIS A 119 -0.38 0.35 10.99
C HIS A 119 -0.11 -1.16 10.91
N TYR A 120 1.09 -1.55 10.46
CA TYR A 120 1.43 -2.94 10.18
C TYR A 120 2.05 -3.65 11.38
N ASP A 121 1.96 -4.99 11.41
CA ASP A 121 2.61 -5.81 12.42
C ASP A 121 4.14 -5.78 12.26
N PRO A 122 4.91 -5.20 13.21
CA PRO A 122 6.36 -5.17 13.09
C PRO A 122 7.01 -6.56 13.22
N CYS A 123 6.31 -7.54 13.79
CA CYS A 123 6.88 -8.87 14.06
C CYS A 123 7.15 -9.68 12.79
N ILE A 124 6.47 -9.35 11.69
CA ILE A 124 6.62 -10.07 10.42
C ILE A 124 7.77 -9.54 9.55
N LEU A 125 8.18 -8.29 9.76
CA LEU A 125 9.15 -7.60 8.92
C LEU A 125 10.51 -8.32 8.83
N PRO A 126 11.03 -8.93 9.93
CA PRO A 126 12.28 -9.65 9.86
C PRO A 126 12.29 -10.84 8.91
N PHE A 127 11.13 -11.36 8.48
CA PHE A 127 11.06 -12.52 7.61
C PHE A 127 10.99 -12.17 6.12
N ILE A 128 10.70 -10.92 5.78
CA ILE A 128 10.43 -10.50 4.41
C ILE A 128 11.74 -10.39 3.61
N GLU A 129 11.81 -11.10 2.48
CA GLU A 129 12.97 -11.02 1.59
C GLU A 129 12.84 -9.96 0.47
N GLN A 130 11.61 -9.53 0.16
CA GLN A 130 11.32 -8.60 -0.93
C GLN A 130 10.46 -7.43 -0.48
N VAL A 131 11.01 -6.22 -0.60
CA VAL A 131 10.39 -5.01 -0.10
C VAL A 131 10.32 -3.97 -1.22
N GLU A 132 9.15 -3.36 -1.38
CA GLU A 132 9.00 -2.14 -2.16
C GLU A 132 8.83 -0.96 -1.20
N VAL A 133 9.80 -0.05 -1.23
CA VAL A 133 9.80 1.16 -0.41
C VAL A 133 9.23 2.30 -1.25
N GLN A 134 8.06 2.80 -0.85
CA GLN A 134 7.39 3.92 -1.51
C GLN A 134 7.92 5.24 -0.97
N PHE A 135 8.39 6.08 -1.88
CA PHE A 135 8.78 7.44 -1.59
C PHE A 135 7.71 8.36 -2.15
N ASP A 136 6.89 8.90 -1.26
CA ASP A 136 5.99 10.00 -1.59
C ASP A 136 6.83 11.29 -1.62
N CYS A 137 7.49 11.52 -2.76
CA CYS A 137 8.41 12.61 -3.07
C CYS A 137 9.52 12.84 -2.00
N TYR A 138 10.79 12.61 -2.37
CA TYR A 138 11.92 12.72 -1.43
C TYR A 138 12.00 14.08 -0.70
N TYR A 139 11.45 15.16 -1.27
CA TYR A 139 11.39 16.48 -0.64
C TYR A 139 10.50 16.53 0.62
N LYS A 140 9.49 15.66 0.71
CA LYS A 140 8.71 15.46 1.95
C LYS A 140 9.50 14.76 3.05
N ILE A 141 10.49 13.94 2.74
CA ILE A 141 11.39 13.40 3.77
C ILE A 141 12.11 14.53 4.52
N THR A 142 12.42 15.63 3.81
CA THR A 142 13.01 16.83 4.40
C THR A 142 11.98 17.84 4.93
N GLN A 143 10.73 17.83 4.43
CA GLN A 143 9.68 18.80 4.80
C GLN A 143 8.60 18.29 5.76
N GLU A 144 8.24 17.02 5.77
CA GLU A 144 7.21 16.47 6.68
C GLU A 144 7.71 16.34 8.12
N MET A 145 9.03 16.48 8.35
CA MET A 145 9.53 16.79 9.70
C MET A 145 9.20 18.21 10.16
N THR A 146 8.72 19.08 9.27
CA THR A 146 8.08 20.33 9.67
C THR A 146 6.61 20.05 9.99
N LEU A 147 6.40 19.68 11.24
CA LEU A 147 5.15 19.80 11.98
C LEU A 147 4.66 21.27 12.08
N SER A 148 5.00 22.12 11.11
CA SER A 148 4.69 23.54 11.08
C SER A 148 3.18 23.80 10.99
N GLY A 149 2.43 22.88 10.36
CA GLY A 149 0.97 22.91 10.37
C GLY A 149 0.35 22.65 11.74
N TYR A 150 1.08 21.97 12.64
CA TYR A 150 0.68 21.68 14.02
C TYR A 150 1.43 22.54 15.05
N GLY A 151 2.18 23.55 14.61
CA GLY A 151 2.88 24.49 15.48
C GLY A 151 4.09 23.94 16.23
N LEU A 152 4.63 22.77 15.87
CA LEU A 152 5.86 22.28 16.49
C LEU A 152 7.08 22.89 15.80
N THR A 153 8.11 23.14 16.59
CA THR A 153 9.38 23.70 16.12
C THR A 153 9.99 22.78 15.07
N PRO A 154 10.44 23.31 13.92
CA PRO A 154 11.19 22.54 12.94
C PRO A 154 12.35 21.81 13.63
N VAL A 155 12.41 20.50 13.49
CA VAL A 155 13.61 19.76 13.88
C VAL A 155 14.74 20.26 12.99
N GLU A 156 15.86 20.71 13.57
CA GLU A 156 17.04 21.08 12.79
C GLU A 156 17.51 19.86 12.00
N ILE A 157 17.38 19.92 10.67
CA ILE A 157 17.97 18.91 9.80
C ILE A 157 18.94 19.60 8.84
N PRO A 158 20.23 19.65 9.19
CA PRO A 158 21.28 19.73 8.21
C PRO A 158 22.11 18.46 8.27
N LYS A 159 21.47 17.31 8.03
CA LYS A 159 22.21 16.11 7.61
C LYS A 159 22.48 16.21 6.12
N SER A 160 23.69 15.87 5.69
CA SER A 160 23.97 15.75 4.25
C SER A 160 23.06 14.65 3.65
N LEU A 161 22.84 14.68 2.33
CA LEU A 161 22.06 13.64 1.66
C LEU A 161 22.62 12.23 1.95
N GLU A 162 23.94 12.11 1.93
CA GLU A 162 24.65 10.86 2.21
C GLU A 162 24.39 10.37 3.64
N GLU A 163 24.30 11.27 4.61
CA GLU A 163 23.98 10.93 6.01
C GLU A 163 22.53 10.46 6.15
N ILE A 164 21.58 11.11 5.46
CA ILE A 164 20.18 10.69 5.44
C ILE A 164 20.05 9.29 4.83
N VAL A 165 20.72 9.05 3.70
CA VAL A 165 20.70 7.75 3.01
C VAL A 165 21.36 6.65 3.85
N LYS A 166 22.47 6.93 4.53
CA LYS A 166 23.12 5.97 5.45
C LYS A 166 22.19 5.60 6.60
N ASP A 167 21.57 6.60 7.21
CA ASP A 167 20.62 6.41 8.31
C ASP A 167 19.40 5.61 7.86
N PHE A 168 18.85 5.91 6.67
CA PHE A 168 17.78 5.13 6.05
C PHE A 168 18.16 3.65 5.92
N TRP A 169 19.31 3.31 5.34
CA TRP A 169 19.72 1.92 5.16
C TRP A 169 20.03 1.21 6.47
N LEU A 170 20.58 1.91 7.47
CA LEU A 170 20.79 1.36 8.80
C LEU A 170 19.46 0.95 9.44
N LYS A 171 18.46 1.83 9.40
CA LYS A 171 17.10 1.59 9.90
C LYS A 171 16.39 0.49 9.11
N PHE A 172 16.53 0.51 7.79
CA PHE A 172 16.01 -0.53 6.90
C PHE A 172 16.55 -1.91 7.28
N ARG A 173 17.88 -2.08 7.38
CA ARG A 173 18.49 -3.36 7.78
C ARG A 173 18.07 -3.83 9.16
N HIS A 174 17.86 -2.89 10.08
CA HIS A 174 17.38 -3.22 11.42
C HIS A 174 15.96 -3.81 11.38
N ARG A 175 15.07 -3.29 10.52
CA ARG A 175 13.68 -3.76 10.39
C ARG A 175 13.53 -4.96 9.47
N PHE A 176 14.34 -5.04 8.42
CA PHE A 176 14.32 -6.08 7.39
C PHE A 176 15.67 -6.79 7.27
N PRO A 177 16.15 -7.47 8.34
CA PRO A 177 17.45 -8.16 8.34
C PRO A 177 17.59 -9.24 7.25
N HIS A 178 16.50 -9.80 6.74
CA HIS A 178 16.52 -10.82 5.68
C HIS A 178 16.14 -10.28 4.29
N ALA A 179 15.92 -8.98 4.13
CA ALA A 179 15.65 -8.41 2.81
C ALA A 179 16.83 -8.64 1.87
N LYS A 180 16.55 -9.24 0.71
CA LYS A 180 17.54 -9.50 -0.36
C LYS A 180 17.28 -8.66 -1.59
N ARG A 181 16.02 -8.30 -1.86
CA ARG A 181 15.62 -7.52 -3.03
C ARG A 181 14.78 -6.33 -2.58
N VAL A 182 15.20 -5.13 -2.98
CA VAL A 182 14.50 -3.89 -2.64
C VAL A 182 14.25 -3.08 -3.89
N VAL A 183 13.03 -2.58 -4.05
CA VAL A 183 12.72 -1.53 -5.02
C VAL A 183 12.43 -0.22 -4.29
N LEU A 184 13.16 0.83 -4.65
CA LEU A 184 12.88 2.19 -4.24
C LEU A 184 11.94 2.82 -5.28
N THR A 185 10.69 3.07 -4.92
CA THR A 185 9.67 3.55 -5.86
C THR A 185 9.37 5.02 -5.63
N ASP A 186 9.54 5.83 -6.67
CA ASP A 186 9.01 7.19 -6.76
C ASP A 186 7.60 7.16 -7.34
N GLN A 187 6.61 7.61 -6.56
CA GLN A 187 5.23 7.69 -7.00
C GLN A 187 4.93 8.96 -7.82
N ASP A 188 5.86 9.93 -7.85
CA ASP A 188 5.70 11.14 -8.64
C ASP A 188 5.83 10.88 -10.15
N TRP A 189 4.99 11.55 -10.93
CA TRP A 189 5.13 11.63 -12.38
C TRP A 189 6.34 12.47 -12.77
N ARG A 190 7.37 11.82 -13.32
CA ARG A 190 8.58 12.48 -13.84
C ARG A 190 8.51 12.58 -15.37
N LYS A 191 9.06 13.67 -15.91
CA LYS A 191 9.38 13.72 -17.34
C LYS A 191 10.58 12.81 -17.63
N PRO A 192 10.68 12.17 -18.82
CA PRO A 192 11.78 11.26 -19.15
C PRO A 192 13.17 11.89 -18.98
N THR A 193 13.29 13.19 -19.28
CA THR A 193 14.53 13.97 -19.16
C THR A 193 14.91 14.30 -17.71
N ASN A 194 13.96 14.19 -16.77
CA ASN A 194 14.11 14.61 -15.38
C ASN A 194 14.37 13.43 -14.43
N MET A 195 14.90 12.33 -14.96
CA MET A 195 15.46 11.20 -14.21
C MET A 195 16.69 11.56 -13.36
N ASP A 196 17.03 12.84 -13.24
CA ASP A 196 18.08 13.30 -12.33
C ASP A 196 17.57 13.35 -10.89
N THR A 197 16.95 12.25 -10.47
CA THR A 197 16.60 11.99 -9.10
C THR A 197 17.85 11.55 -8.35
N HIS A 198 18.79 12.50 -8.21
CA HIS A 198 20.05 12.34 -7.49
C HIS A 198 19.87 11.56 -6.19
N HIS A 199 18.77 11.81 -5.47
CA HIS A 199 18.39 11.14 -4.22
C HIS A 199 18.17 9.62 -4.37
N PHE A 200 17.34 9.15 -5.30
CA PHE A 200 17.09 7.71 -5.50
C PHE A 200 18.34 6.98 -5.99
N LYS A 201 19.08 7.64 -6.89
CA LYS A 201 20.34 7.10 -7.39
C LYS A 201 21.35 6.94 -6.26
N THR A 202 21.48 7.97 -5.43
CA THR A 202 22.35 7.96 -4.23
C THR A 202 21.90 6.88 -3.26
N ALA A 203 20.61 6.80 -2.94
CA ALA A 203 20.05 5.77 -2.08
C ALA A 203 20.38 4.36 -2.58
N ALA A 204 20.12 4.06 -3.85
CA ALA A 204 20.43 2.75 -4.41
C ALA A 204 21.95 2.46 -4.50
N LEU A 205 22.77 3.46 -4.83
CA LEU A 205 24.24 3.31 -4.89
C LEU A 205 24.86 3.05 -3.52
N MET A 206 24.27 3.59 -2.45
CA MET A 206 24.71 3.42 -1.07
C MET A 206 24.04 2.24 -0.37
N SER A 207 23.33 1.40 -1.13
CA SER A 207 22.68 0.22 -0.57
C SER A 207 23.71 -0.77 0.01
N PRO A 208 23.30 -1.56 1.01
CA PRO A 208 24.14 -2.63 1.53
C PRO A 208 24.52 -3.64 0.43
N PRO A 209 25.76 -4.17 0.43
CA PRO A 209 26.25 -5.03 -0.66
C PRO A 209 25.51 -6.37 -0.77
N ASP A 210 24.83 -6.79 0.29
CA ASP A 210 24.00 -8.00 0.36
C ASP A 210 22.57 -7.79 -0.16
N ILE A 211 22.19 -6.56 -0.53
CA ILE A 211 20.85 -6.22 -1.02
C ILE A 211 20.90 -5.83 -2.50
N VAL A 212 20.14 -6.53 -3.32
CA VAL A 212 19.91 -6.16 -4.71
C VAL A 212 18.88 -5.04 -4.76
N VAL A 213 19.34 -3.81 -5.04
CA VAL A 213 18.47 -2.64 -5.15
C VAL A 213 18.15 -2.31 -6.60
N SER A 214 16.89 -2.02 -6.85
CA SER A 214 16.40 -1.39 -8.08
C SER A 214 15.66 -0.11 -7.74
N ALA A 215 15.57 0.82 -8.68
CA ALA A 215 14.77 2.03 -8.55
C ALA A 215 13.60 1.94 -9.52
N SER A 216 12.43 2.42 -9.12
CA SER A 216 11.27 2.51 -9.99
C SER A 216 10.63 3.88 -9.92
N CYS A 217 10.07 4.34 -11.02
CA CYS A 217 9.53 5.69 -11.16
C CYS A 217 8.53 5.71 -12.30
N CYS A 218 7.43 6.43 -12.06
CA CYS A 218 6.41 6.75 -13.04
C CYS A 218 6.94 7.85 -13.98
N GLN A 219 7.17 7.52 -15.25
CA GLN A 219 7.60 8.47 -16.27
C GLN A 219 6.48 8.78 -17.25
N THR A 220 6.25 10.04 -17.59
CA THR A 220 5.35 10.39 -18.70
C THR A 220 5.99 9.99 -20.04
N VAL A 221 5.28 9.26 -20.89
CA VAL A 221 5.70 8.97 -22.27
C VAL A 221 5.71 10.29 -23.06
N ALA A 222 6.80 10.55 -23.78
CA ALA A 222 7.03 11.81 -24.47
C ALA A 222 5.86 12.18 -25.40
N GLY A 223 5.33 13.40 -25.24
CA GLY A 223 4.19 13.89 -26.03
C GLY A 223 2.81 13.44 -25.52
N THR A 224 2.75 12.71 -24.41
CA THR A 224 1.49 12.23 -23.81
C THR A 224 1.46 12.52 -22.30
N ARG A 225 0.27 12.50 -21.68
CA ARG A 225 0.14 12.46 -20.22
C ARG A 225 0.11 11.02 -19.69
N ARG A 226 0.00 10.05 -20.59
CA ARG A 226 0.35 8.67 -20.33
C ARG A 226 1.74 8.64 -19.74
N GLY A 227 1.90 7.83 -18.73
CA GLY A 227 3.19 7.39 -18.27
C GLY A 227 3.35 5.89 -18.27
N GLU A 228 4.48 5.50 -17.73
CA GLU A 228 4.97 4.16 -17.64
C GLU A 228 5.86 4.09 -16.40
N LYS A 229 5.61 3.08 -15.57
CA LYS A 229 6.48 2.74 -14.46
C LYS A 229 7.60 1.92 -15.04
N LYS A 230 8.79 2.48 -14.97
CA LYS A 230 10.01 1.81 -15.39
C LYS A 230 10.80 1.38 -14.18
N LEU A 231 11.62 0.36 -14.39
CA LEU A 231 12.52 -0.17 -13.39
C LEU A 231 13.94 0.02 -13.89
N TRP A 232 14.83 0.48 -13.01
CA TRP A 232 16.25 0.62 -13.33
C TRP A 232 17.09 -0.05 -12.26
N ARG A 233 18.27 -0.50 -12.66
CA ARG A 233 19.29 -1.04 -11.78
C ARG A 233 20.62 -0.37 -12.09
N CYS A 234 21.41 -0.16 -11.06
CA CYS A 234 22.79 0.26 -11.23
C CYS A 234 23.69 -0.96 -11.42
N VAL A 235 24.39 -1.02 -12.54
CA VAL A 235 25.41 -2.03 -12.85
C VAL A 235 26.69 -1.30 -13.22
N ASP A 236 27.77 -1.57 -12.50
CA ASP A 236 29.08 -0.93 -12.69
C ASP A 236 29.01 0.61 -12.67
N GLY A 237 28.20 1.17 -11.76
CA GLY A 237 27.98 2.61 -11.62
C GLY A 237 27.10 3.23 -12.72
N LYS A 238 26.57 2.42 -13.65
CA LYS A 238 25.70 2.87 -14.74
C LYS A 238 24.27 2.41 -14.50
N TRP A 239 23.35 3.34 -14.63
CA TRP A 239 21.92 3.07 -14.55
C TRP A 239 21.42 2.50 -15.86
N MET A 240 20.88 1.29 -15.81
CA MET A 240 20.29 0.59 -16.94
C MET A 240 18.83 0.28 -16.63
N GLU A 241 17.96 0.49 -17.61
CA GLU A 241 16.58 0.06 -17.53
C GLU A 241 16.54 -1.47 -17.49
N VAL A 242 15.88 -2.02 -16.47
CA VAL A 242 15.67 -3.46 -16.30
C VAL A 242 14.35 -3.80 -16.99
N ASN A 243 14.37 -4.86 -17.78
CA ASN A 243 13.24 -5.46 -18.52
C ASN A 243 11.88 -4.81 -18.25
N ALA A 244 11.29 -4.21 -19.29
CA ALA A 244 10.08 -3.43 -19.20
C ALA A 244 8.79 -4.23 -18.86
N ALA A 245 8.89 -5.56 -18.70
CA ALA A 245 7.81 -6.43 -18.23
C ALA A 245 8.00 -6.87 -16.77
N TRP A 246 8.22 -5.92 -15.86
CA TRP A 246 8.30 -6.22 -14.43
C TRP A 246 6.91 -6.55 -13.87
N SER A 247 6.52 -7.83 -13.94
CA SER A 247 5.31 -8.35 -13.30
C SER A 247 5.62 -8.71 -11.85
N ARG A 248 4.88 -8.11 -10.92
CA ARG A 248 4.94 -8.46 -9.50
C ARG A 248 3.57 -8.37 -8.86
N GLN A 249 3.41 -9.07 -7.75
CA GLN A 249 2.24 -8.95 -6.90
C GLN A 249 2.58 -8.05 -5.72
N LEU A 250 2.03 -6.84 -5.72
CA LEU A 250 2.14 -5.94 -4.58
C LEU A 250 1.22 -6.42 -3.46
N VAL A 251 1.78 -6.63 -2.28
CA VAL A 251 1.05 -7.09 -1.09
C VAL A 251 1.16 -6.05 0.00
N LEU A 252 0.02 -5.62 0.52
CA LEU A 252 -0.04 -4.78 1.71
C LEU A 252 0.30 -5.64 2.92
N LEU A 253 1.10 -5.10 3.83
CA LEU A 253 1.43 -5.81 5.07
C LEU A 253 0.17 -6.04 5.94
N PRO A 254 0.12 -7.14 6.74
CA PRO A 254 -0.93 -7.36 7.71
C PRO A 254 -0.96 -6.22 8.74
N PRO A 255 -2.15 -5.76 9.14
CA PRO A 255 -2.26 -4.79 10.21
C PRO A 255 -1.81 -5.39 11.55
N LYS A 256 -1.25 -4.57 12.42
CA LYS A 256 -1.03 -4.93 13.82
C LYS A 256 -2.35 -5.04 14.57
N GLU A 257 -2.29 -5.59 15.78
CA GLU A 257 -3.44 -5.54 16.69
C GLU A 257 -3.74 -4.09 17.10
N PHE A 258 -5.01 -3.72 17.03
CA PHE A 258 -5.52 -2.41 17.43
C PHE A 258 -6.20 -2.51 18.80
N ARG A 259 -5.46 -2.27 19.88
CA ARG A 259 -5.93 -2.38 21.28
C ARG A 259 -5.84 -1.05 22.04
N GLY A 260 -6.74 -0.86 23.00
CA GLY A 260 -6.76 0.34 23.84
C GLY A 260 -7.10 1.65 23.10
N PRO A 261 -6.99 2.80 23.78
CA PRO A 261 -7.27 4.12 23.19
C PRO A 261 -6.37 4.45 21.99
N VAL A 262 -5.09 4.12 22.05
CA VAL A 262 -4.15 4.32 20.93
C VAL A 262 -4.52 3.43 19.75
N GLY A 263 -4.80 2.15 20.00
CA GLY A 263 -5.22 1.24 18.94
C GLY A 263 -6.52 1.64 18.28
N MET A 264 -7.48 2.20 19.02
CA MET A 264 -8.72 2.75 18.46
C MET A 264 -8.44 3.91 17.50
N TRP A 265 -7.54 4.83 17.88
CA TRP A 265 -7.06 5.90 16.99
C TRP A 265 -6.39 5.34 15.73
N THR A 266 -5.38 4.48 15.91
CA THR A 266 -4.62 3.90 14.79
C THR A 266 -5.51 3.09 13.85
N ARG A 267 -6.52 2.36 14.36
CA ARG A 267 -7.49 1.63 13.54
C ARG A 267 -8.27 2.57 12.63
N ASN A 268 -8.67 3.74 13.16
CA ASN A 268 -9.38 4.72 12.38
C ASN A 268 -8.50 5.28 11.24
N GLU A 269 -7.25 5.62 11.53
CA GLU A 269 -6.29 6.07 10.51
C GLU A 269 -6.08 5.01 9.42
N TYR A 270 -5.84 3.76 9.84
CA TYR A 270 -5.71 2.63 8.94
C TYR A 270 -6.93 2.47 8.03
N ASN A 271 -8.14 2.52 8.60
CA ASN A 271 -9.38 2.42 7.85
C ASN A 271 -9.59 3.62 6.91
N GLY A 272 -9.18 4.83 7.31
CA GLY A 272 -9.15 6.02 6.48
C GLY A 272 -8.28 5.82 5.24
N ALA A 273 -7.02 5.43 5.43
CA ALA A 273 -6.08 5.16 4.34
C ALA A 273 -6.58 4.05 3.38
N ARG A 274 -7.19 3.00 3.93
CA ARG A 274 -7.81 1.92 3.13
C ARG A 274 -9.04 2.38 2.38
N GLY A 275 -9.87 3.23 2.99
CA GLY A 275 -11.00 3.87 2.34
C GLY A 275 -10.57 4.71 1.14
N THR A 276 -9.56 5.57 1.29
CA THR A 276 -8.99 6.33 0.18
C THR A 276 -8.47 5.44 -0.93
N SER A 277 -7.71 4.39 -0.59
CA SER A 277 -7.22 3.40 -1.58
C SER A 277 -8.37 2.77 -2.37
N TRP A 278 -9.48 2.48 -1.69
CA TRP A 278 -10.68 1.96 -2.34
C TRP A 278 -11.42 3.00 -3.20
N GLU A 279 -11.53 4.25 -2.75
CA GLU A 279 -12.13 5.34 -3.53
C GLU A 279 -11.37 5.60 -4.84
N TYR A 280 -10.08 5.30 -4.89
CA TYR A 280 -9.35 5.26 -6.16
C TYR A 280 -9.65 4.00 -6.96
N ALA A 281 -9.67 2.82 -6.34
CA ALA A 281 -9.99 1.56 -7.02
C ALA A 281 -11.38 1.58 -7.68
N ILE A 282 -12.40 2.13 -7.01
CA ILE A 282 -13.76 2.22 -7.56
C ILE A 282 -13.82 3.07 -8.82
N LYS A 283 -13.03 4.15 -8.90
CA LYS A 283 -12.93 4.98 -10.12
C LYS A 283 -12.40 4.13 -11.28
N LEU A 284 -11.40 3.29 -11.03
CA LEU A 284 -10.85 2.41 -12.06
C LEU A 284 -11.87 1.36 -12.49
N LEU A 285 -12.59 0.75 -11.54
CA LEU A 285 -13.64 -0.22 -11.84
C LEU A 285 -14.78 0.40 -12.65
N ILE A 286 -15.17 1.65 -12.40
CA ILE A 286 -16.19 2.35 -13.20
C ILE A 286 -15.71 2.52 -14.64
N ILE A 287 -14.47 3.00 -14.84
CA ILE A 287 -13.90 3.16 -16.19
C ILE A 287 -13.90 1.80 -16.91
N GLU A 288 -13.42 0.76 -16.23
CA GLU A 288 -13.34 -0.59 -16.75
C GLU A 288 -14.72 -1.15 -17.11
N ALA A 289 -15.73 -0.97 -16.27
CA ALA A 289 -17.09 -1.41 -16.52
C ALA A 289 -17.71 -0.74 -17.76
N ILE A 290 -17.46 0.56 -17.94
CA ILE A 290 -17.91 1.30 -19.13
C ILE A 290 -17.21 0.77 -20.38
N GLU A 291 -15.88 0.65 -20.38
CA GLU A 291 -15.16 0.13 -21.54
C GLU A 291 -15.59 -1.30 -21.90
N ARG A 292 -15.81 -2.17 -20.91
CA ARG A 292 -16.36 -3.53 -21.13
C ARG A 292 -17.71 -3.49 -21.83
N HIS A 293 -18.63 -2.66 -21.37
CA HIS A 293 -19.96 -2.57 -21.97
C HIS A 293 -19.91 -2.22 -23.46
N HIS A 294 -18.99 -1.35 -23.87
CA HIS A 294 -18.86 -0.91 -25.25
C HIS A 294 -18.02 -1.87 -26.11
N PHE A 295 -16.95 -2.46 -25.57
CA PHE A 295 -15.95 -3.17 -26.38
C PHE A 295 -15.96 -4.71 -26.20
N ASP A 296 -16.53 -5.25 -25.12
CA ASP A 296 -16.63 -6.70 -24.92
C ASP A 296 -17.82 -7.28 -25.72
N GLY A 297 -17.51 -7.81 -26.90
CA GLY A 297 -18.49 -8.43 -27.80
C GLY A 297 -19.40 -7.48 -28.59
N ARG A 298 -19.48 -6.18 -28.24
CA ARG A 298 -20.34 -5.20 -28.95
C ARG A 298 -19.61 -4.36 -30.01
N GLN A 299 -18.37 -3.96 -29.73
CA GLN A 299 -17.57 -3.07 -30.59
C GLN A 299 -18.28 -1.73 -30.90
N GLU A 300 -18.93 -1.17 -29.89
CA GLU A 300 -19.64 0.10 -29.97
C GLU A 300 -18.69 1.27 -29.68
N ARG A 301 -18.85 2.37 -30.42
CA ARG A 301 -18.12 3.61 -30.17
C ARG A 301 -18.49 4.18 -28.81
N LEU A 302 -17.49 4.46 -27.98
CA LEU A 302 -17.65 5.10 -26.68
C LEU A 302 -17.37 6.59 -26.81
N TYR A 303 -18.22 7.43 -26.20
CA TYR A 303 -18.05 8.89 -26.16
C TYR A 303 -17.62 9.33 -24.77
N CYS A 304 -16.83 10.40 -24.70
CA CYS A 304 -16.50 11.01 -23.41
C CYS A 304 -17.75 11.57 -22.73
N HIS A 305 -17.91 11.26 -21.44
CA HIS A 305 -19.06 11.70 -20.64
C HIS A 305 -19.03 13.19 -20.24
N ASP A 306 -17.88 13.89 -20.39
CA ASP A 306 -17.88 15.37 -20.28
C ASP A 306 -18.46 15.95 -21.57
N SER A 307 -19.61 16.63 -21.43
CA SER A 307 -20.37 17.22 -22.55
C SER A 307 -19.61 18.27 -23.34
N ARG A 308 -18.52 18.82 -22.80
CA ARG A 308 -17.66 19.81 -23.46
C ARG A 308 -16.48 19.18 -24.20
N CYS A 309 -16.18 17.91 -23.96
CA CYS A 309 -15.01 17.26 -24.52
C CYS A 309 -15.22 16.80 -25.97
N GLY A 310 -16.34 16.12 -26.26
CA GLY A 310 -16.68 15.62 -27.60
C GLY A 310 -15.76 14.52 -28.14
N ALA A 311 -14.79 14.03 -27.35
CA ALA A 311 -13.93 12.91 -27.73
C ALA A 311 -14.74 11.60 -27.84
N HIS A 312 -14.29 10.72 -28.72
CA HIS A 312 -14.83 9.38 -28.89
C HIS A 312 -13.70 8.37 -29.10
N PHE A 313 -14.01 7.11 -28.86
CA PHE A 313 -13.08 6.02 -28.72
C PHE A 313 -13.63 4.81 -29.48
N ASP A 314 -12.80 4.24 -30.33
CA ASP A 314 -13.15 3.11 -31.20
C ASP A 314 -12.48 1.81 -30.70
N GLN A 315 -11.53 1.90 -29.77
CA GLN A 315 -10.83 0.76 -29.19
C GLN A 315 -10.83 0.79 -27.67
N ALA A 316 -10.84 -0.40 -27.07
CA ALA A 316 -10.71 -0.56 -25.62
C ALA A 316 -9.37 0.00 -25.12
N GLY A 317 -9.40 0.68 -23.98
CA GLY A 317 -8.25 1.35 -23.37
C GLY A 317 -8.08 2.81 -23.81
N GLU A 318 -8.60 3.23 -24.96
CA GLU A 318 -8.49 4.63 -25.41
C GLU A 318 -9.29 5.57 -24.50
N TYR A 319 -10.48 5.17 -24.04
CA TYR A 319 -11.26 5.98 -23.10
C TYR A 319 -10.59 6.05 -21.74
N THR A 320 -10.05 4.93 -21.26
CA THR A 320 -9.30 4.96 -20.01
C THR A 320 -8.13 5.93 -20.08
N LEU A 321 -7.29 5.81 -21.11
CA LEU A 321 -6.15 6.72 -21.31
C LEU A 321 -6.60 8.18 -21.35
N HIS A 322 -7.73 8.47 -22.00
CA HIS A 322 -8.30 9.81 -22.03
C HIS A 322 -8.71 10.33 -20.64
N VAL A 323 -9.35 9.51 -19.80
CA VAL A 323 -9.74 9.92 -18.43
C VAL A 323 -8.52 10.24 -17.58
N TYR A 324 -7.47 9.42 -17.68
CA TYR A 324 -6.19 9.64 -16.99
C TYR A 324 -5.48 10.89 -17.48
N ASP A 325 -5.38 11.07 -18.80
CA ASP A 325 -4.75 12.25 -19.40
C ASP A 325 -5.46 13.54 -18.96
N ASN A 326 -6.73 13.50 -18.58
CA ASN A 326 -7.44 14.66 -18.05
C ASN A 326 -7.45 14.74 -16.53
N GLY A 327 -6.58 13.99 -15.84
CA GLY A 327 -6.43 14.04 -14.38
C GLY A 327 -7.72 13.67 -13.64
N PHE A 328 -8.48 12.72 -14.19
CA PHE A 328 -9.81 12.33 -13.70
C PHE A 328 -10.87 13.44 -13.71
N SER A 329 -10.61 14.60 -14.34
CA SER A 329 -11.66 15.63 -14.48
C SER A 329 -12.79 15.18 -15.41
N HIS A 330 -12.50 14.27 -16.34
CA HIS A 330 -13.47 13.63 -17.23
C HIS A 330 -13.97 12.28 -16.68
N MET A 331 -13.76 12.03 -15.38
CA MET A 331 -14.19 10.79 -14.74
C MET A 331 -15.72 10.67 -14.80
N PRO A 332 -16.26 9.56 -15.32
CA PRO A 332 -17.70 9.35 -15.34
C PRO A 332 -18.28 9.29 -13.93
N SER A 333 -19.48 9.84 -13.76
CA SER A 333 -20.23 9.68 -12.52
C SER A 333 -20.83 8.27 -12.45
N HIS A 334 -21.24 7.84 -11.25
CA HIS A 334 -21.97 6.57 -11.07
C HIS A 334 -23.24 6.48 -11.94
N HIS A 335 -23.85 7.60 -12.34
CA HIS A 335 -25.02 7.61 -13.21
C HIS A 335 -24.72 7.15 -14.65
N ASN A 336 -23.45 7.19 -15.05
CA ASN A 336 -22.99 6.76 -16.37
C ASN A 336 -22.66 5.26 -16.44
N LEU A 337 -22.80 4.52 -15.33
CA LEU A 337 -22.58 3.08 -15.33
C LEU A 337 -23.63 2.38 -16.22
N PRO A 338 -23.24 1.29 -16.89
CA PRO A 338 -24.19 0.39 -17.54
C PRO A 338 -25.23 -0.14 -16.55
N GLU A 339 -26.49 -0.26 -16.98
CA GLU A 339 -27.59 -0.67 -16.11
C GLU A 339 -27.34 -2.06 -15.48
N GLU A 340 -26.67 -2.94 -16.22
CA GLU A 340 -26.38 -4.32 -15.83
C GLU A 340 -25.47 -4.42 -14.60
N VAL A 341 -24.66 -3.40 -14.32
CA VAL A 341 -23.68 -3.42 -13.20
C VAL A 341 -24.01 -2.43 -12.08
N LYS A 342 -25.00 -1.54 -12.26
CA LYS A 342 -25.32 -0.49 -11.27
C LYS A 342 -25.61 -1.07 -9.88
N GLU A 343 -26.38 -2.14 -9.82
CA GLU A 343 -26.72 -2.80 -8.55
C GLU A 343 -25.46 -3.35 -7.87
N GLU A 344 -24.57 -4.01 -8.62
CA GLU A 344 -23.32 -4.56 -8.07
C GLU A 344 -22.41 -3.45 -7.51
N PHE A 345 -22.32 -2.30 -8.18
CA PHE A 345 -21.56 -1.15 -7.69
C PHE A 345 -22.15 -0.58 -6.39
N GLU A 346 -23.48 -0.45 -6.27
CA GLU A 346 -24.11 0.05 -5.05
C GLU A 346 -23.99 -0.94 -3.88
N GLN A 347 -24.16 -2.24 -4.14
CA GLN A 347 -23.90 -3.28 -3.14
C GLN A 347 -22.44 -3.26 -2.68
N HIS A 348 -21.49 -3.11 -3.61
CA HIS A 348 -20.07 -3.05 -3.31
C HIS A 348 -19.71 -1.80 -2.49
N LYS A 349 -20.21 -0.64 -2.89
CA LYS A 349 -20.05 0.63 -2.16
C LYS A 349 -20.60 0.53 -0.74
N THR A 350 -21.76 -0.09 -0.56
CA THR A 350 -22.36 -0.33 0.77
C THR A 350 -21.43 -1.20 1.62
N ARG A 351 -20.99 -2.34 1.10
CA ARG A 351 -20.08 -3.27 1.78
C ARG A 351 -18.75 -2.62 2.20
N VAL A 352 -18.21 -1.75 1.34
CA VAL A 352 -16.97 -1.04 1.61
C VAL A 352 -17.19 0.04 2.67
N ASN A 353 -18.26 0.82 2.57
CA ASN A 353 -18.61 1.80 3.58
C ASN A 353 -18.80 1.13 4.95
N GLU A 354 -19.46 -0.03 5.01
CA GLU A 354 -19.57 -0.82 6.24
C GLU A 354 -18.21 -1.31 6.74
N ARG A 355 -17.27 -1.65 5.86
CA ARG A 355 -15.96 -2.20 6.23
C ARG A 355 -14.94 -1.15 6.66
N TYR A 356 -14.81 -0.06 5.90
CA TYR A 356 -13.76 0.95 6.08
C TYR A 356 -14.30 2.27 6.63
N HIS A 357 -15.60 2.47 6.59
CA HIS A 357 -16.28 3.61 7.21
C HIS A 357 -17.37 3.17 8.19
N PRO A 358 -17.20 2.11 9.03
CA PRO A 358 -18.22 1.65 9.96
C PRO A 358 -18.54 2.78 10.92
N ASN A 359 -19.60 3.53 10.63
CA ASN A 359 -19.93 4.81 11.24
C ASN A 359 -18.65 5.58 11.64
N LYS A 360 -17.94 6.21 10.69
CA LYS A 360 -16.85 7.16 11.02
C LYS A 360 -17.27 8.11 12.15
N GLU A 361 -18.53 8.53 12.12
CA GLU A 361 -19.20 9.25 13.21
C GLU A 361 -19.14 8.51 14.54
N ASN A 362 -19.37 7.20 14.62
CA ASN A 362 -19.35 6.42 15.86
C ASN A 362 -17.95 6.29 16.46
N ILE A 363 -16.89 6.00 15.68
CA ILE A 363 -15.54 5.87 16.27
C ILE A 363 -15.09 7.23 16.83
N PHE A 364 -15.14 8.29 16.01
CA PHE A 364 -14.73 9.61 16.47
C PHE A 364 -15.67 10.19 17.51
N SER A 365 -16.98 9.97 17.42
CA SER A 365 -17.93 10.37 18.48
C SER A 365 -17.64 9.63 19.78
N ASN A 366 -17.29 8.34 19.72
CA ASN A 366 -16.88 7.61 20.93
C ASN A 366 -15.59 8.16 21.51
N MET A 367 -14.58 8.44 20.67
CA MET A 367 -13.33 9.05 21.14
C MET A 367 -13.56 10.45 21.71
N ALA A 368 -14.34 11.29 21.05
CA ALA A 368 -14.71 12.62 21.51
C ALA A 368 -15.56 12.58 22.78
N LYS A 369 -16.43 11.57 22.94
CA LYS A 369 -17.20 11.34 24.16
C LYS A 369 -16.30 10.93 25.33
N ILE A 370 -15.30 10.09 25.08
CA ILE A 370 -14.28 9.70 26.06
C ILE A 370 -13.40 10.90 26.42
N TRP A 371 -13.02 11.71 25.43
CA TRP A 371 -12.25 12.94 25.63
C TRP A 371 -13.05 14.01 26.40
N GLY A 372 -14.35 14.15 26.14
CA GLY A 372 -15.18 15.19 26.73
C GLY A 372 -14.84 16.57 26.16
N LYS A 373 -14.94 17.61 27.01
CA LYS A 373 -14.67 18.99 26.59
C LYS A 373 -13.17 19.28 26.65
N ALA A 374 -12.63 19.96 25.66
CA ALA A 374 -11.24 20.43 25.67
C ALA A 374 -10.92 21.19 26.98
N GLY A 375 -9.81 20.83 27.62
CA GLY A 375 -9.38 21.37 28.91
C GLY A 375 -10.15 20.87 30.14
N SER A 376 -11.12 19.96 29.98
CA SER A 376 -11.81 19.34 31.12
C SER A 376 -10.96 18.26 31.80
N GLU A 377 -11.34 17.90 33.02
CA GLU A 377 -10.74 16.77 33.74
C GLU A 377 -10.86 15.45 32.98
N THR A 378 -11.98 15.26 32.25
CA THR A 378 -12.20 14.11 31.39
C THR A 378 -11.19 14.05 30.25
N ALA A 379 -10.91 15.19 29.61
CA ALA A 379 -9.89 15.29 28.55
C ALA A 379 -8.49 15.02 29.09
N ARG A 380 -8.19 15.53 30.30
CA ARG A 380 -6.92 15.26 30.99
C ARG A 380 -6.73 13.77 31.24
N VAL A 381 -7.72 13.09 31.83
CA VAL A 381 -7.66 11.64 32.12
C VAL A 381 -7.55 10.82 30.84
N ALA A 382 -8.34 11.13 29.80
CA ALA A 382 -8.26 10.43 28.52
C ALA A 382 -6.88 10.61 27.84
N GLY A 383 -6.32 11.83 27.92
CA GLY A 383 -4.98 12.13 27.43
C GLY A 383 -3.89 11.37 28.18
N GLU A 384 -4.00 11.28 29.51
CA GLU A 384 -3.09 10.50 30.35
C GLU A 384 -3.17 9.00 30.04
N GLU A 385 -4.36 8.46 29.82
CA GLU A 385 -4.53 7.05 29.42
C GLU A 385 -3.89 6.77 28.05
N PHE A 386 -4.07 7.68 27.08
CA PHE A 386 -3.47 7.58 25.76
C PHE A 386 -1.94 7.61 25.84
N LEU A 387 -1.37 8.59 26.55
CA LEU A 387 0.07 8.71 26.77
C LEU A 387 0.64 7.51 27.54
N HIS A 388 -0.06 7.06 28.58
CA HIS A 388 0.33 5.88 29.33
C HIS A 388 0.43 4.65 28.43
N GLN A 389 -0.52 4.46 27.51
CA GLN A 389 -0.43 3.37 26.56
C GLN A 389 0.76 3.53 25.60
N LEU A 390 1.03 4.73 25.08
CA LEU A 390 2.21 4.97 24.23
C LEU A 390 3.53 4.65 24.95
N ASP A 391 3.62 4.95 26.24
CA ASP A 391 4.82 4.70 27.06
C ASP A 391 5.02 3.21 27.37
N ASN A 392 3.95 2.43 27.47
CA ASN A 392 3.98 1.07 28.02
C ASN A 392 3.66 -0.05 27.02
N ASP A 393 3.12 0.27 25.84
CA ASP A 393 2.73 -0.72 24.83
C ASP A 393 3.76 -0.77 23.67
N PRO A 394 4.53 -1.87 23.51
CA PRO A 394 5.53 -2.00 22.46
C PRO A 394 4.97 -1.89 21.04
N LEU A 395 3.69 -2.17 20.81
CA LEU A 395 3.04 -2.02 19.49
C LEU A 395 2.87 -0.56 19.07
N TYR A 396 2.96 0.36 20.03
CA TYR A 396 2.80 1.79 19.81
C TYR A 396 4.05 2.59 20.17
N TYR A 397 5.19 1.94 20.43
CA TYR A 397 6.45 2.61 20.68
C TYR A 397 6.82 3.55 19.51
N THR A 398 7.13 4.82 19.82
CA THR A 398 7.37 5.89 18.84
C THR A 398 8.84 6.32 18.74
N GLY A 399 9.74 5.72 19.54
CA GLY A 399 11.17 6.05 19.50
C GLY A 399 11.63 7.15 20.45
N GLY A 400 10.72 7.81 21.16
CA GLY A 400 11.02 8.93 22.05
C GLY A 400 9.93 9.15 23.11
N PRO A 401 9.94 10.30 23.80
CA PRO A 401 8.90 10.65 24.76
C PRO A 401 7.51 10.68 24.13
N SER A 402 6.53 9.99 24.72
CA SER A 402 5.19 9.85 24.14
C SER A 402 4.47 11.20 23.96
N ASN A 403 4.71 12.15 24.86
CA ASN A 403 4.14 13.50 24.84
C ASN A 403 4.72 14.40 23.74
N GLU A 404 5.79 13.98 23.08
CA GLU A 404 6.41 14.66 21.94
C GLU A 404 6.15 13.92 20.62
N SER A 405 5.52 12.74 20.68
CA SER A 405 5.27 11.92 19.49
C SER A 405 4.25 12.57 18.54
N VAL A 406 4.47 12.38 17.23
CA VAL A 406 3.54 12.86 16.19
C VAL A 406 2.13 12.30 16.39
N MET A 407 2.03 11.05 16.81
CA MET A 407 0.75 10.40 17.11
C MET A 407 -0.02 11.13 18.21
N TRP A 408 0.63 11.44 19.34
CA TRP A 408 0.01 12.19 20.42
C TRP A 408 -0.44 13.59 19.97
N VAL A 409 0.42 14.30 19.24
CA VAL A 409 0.12 15.66 18.79
C VAL A 409 -1.07 15.68 17.84
N ARG A 410 -1.11 14.77 16.86
CA ARG A 410 -2.25 14.64 15.94
C ARG A 410 -3.53 14.25 16.68
N TYR A 411 -3.45 13.29 17.60
CA TYR A 411 -4.59 12.91 18.44
C TYR A 411 -5.13 14.10 19.23
N LYS A 412 -4.26 14.80 19.97
CA LYS A 412 -4.64 15.95 20.79
C LYS A 412 -5.26 17.08 19.96
N VAL A 413 -4.62 17.48 18.86
CA VAL A 413 -5.14 18.55 17.98
C VAL A 413 -6.51 18.19 17.45
N PHE A 414 -6.70 16.94 17.00
CA PHE A 414 -7.97 16.46 16.50
C PHE A 414 -9.06 16.47 17.59
N MET A 415 -8.73 16.05 18.82
CA MET A 415 -9.70 16.01 19.91
C MET A 415 -10.04 17.39 20.49
N ASP A 416 -9.09 18.33 20.50
CA ASP A 416 -9.31 19.71 20.93
C ASP A 416 -10.06 20.55 19.87
N HIS A 417 -9.96 20.17 18.60
CA HIS A 417 -10.57 20.84 17.47
C HIS A 417 -11.29 19.85 16.53
N PRO A 418 -12.45 19.30 16.94
CA PRO A 418 -13.17 18.30 16.15
C PRO A 418 -13.68 18.82 14.79
N ASP A 419 -13.78 20.14 14.62
CA ASP A 419 -14.13 20.79 13.35
C ASP A 419 -12.94 20.86 12.37
N PHE A 420 -11.73 20.47 12.80
CA PHE A 420 -10.57 20.45 11.92
C PHE A 420 -10.72 19.27 10.94
N PRO A 421 -10.78 19.52 9.62
CA PRO A 421 -10.85 18.44 8.65
C PRO A 421 -9.57 17.60 8.77
N GLY A 422 -9.74 16.34 9.15
CA GLY A 422 -8.68 15.35 9.29
C GLY A 422 -8.16 14.81 7.97
#